data_AF-A0A7W1QHK7-F1
#
_entry.id   AF-A0A7W1QHK7-F1
#
_cell.length_a   1.000
_cell.length_b   1.000
_cell.length_c   1.000
_cell.angle_alpha   90.00
_cell.angle_beta   90.00
_cell.angle_gamma   90.00
#
_symmetry.space_group_name_H-M   'P 1'
#
loop_
_entity.id
_entity.type
_entity.pdbx_description
1 polymer ?
#
loop_
_entity_poly.entity_id
_entity_poly.type
_entity_poly.pdbx_seq_one_letter_code
_entity_poly.pdbx_strand_id
1 'polypeptide(L)' 'MALAYSEDLRKRAVALIEDGKKIEKVAKLLHIARSTLFRWVRQKHNEGSLAPKKDWRKGYGNKIPDLEKF' A
#
# COMPACT_ATOMS: atom_id res chain seq x y z
N MET A 1 -8.70 -6.74 -9.69
CA MET A 1 -8.25 -5.48 -9.05
C MET A 1 -7.39 -5.84 -7.84
N ALA A 2 -6.12 -5.43 -7.78
CA ALA A 2 -5.30 -5.65 -6.58
C ALA A 2 -5.54 -4.50 -5.58
N LEU A 3 -6.02 -4.82 -4.38
CA LEU A 3 -6.13 -3.83 -3.30
C LEU A 3 -4.72 -3.42 -2.85
N ALA A 4 -4.52 -2.13 -2.64
CA ALA A 4 -3.30 -1.65 -2.02
C ALA A 4 -3.21 -2.14 -0.57
N TYR A 5 -2.03 -2.60 -0.16
CA TYR A 5 -1.74 -2.90 1.25
C TYR A 5 -2.03 -1.70 2.14
N SER A 6 -2.62 -1.96 3.32
CA SER A 6 -2.93 -0.95 4.34
C SER A 6 -1.68 -0.22 4.82
N GLU A 7 -1.85 1.02 5.28
CA GLU A 7 -0.73 1.81 5.80
C GLU A 7 -0.09 1.21 7.05
N ASP A 8 -0.91 0.62 7.93
CA ASP A 8 -0.42 -0.06 9.13
C ASP A 8 0.57 -1.17 8.78
N LEU A 9 0.20 -2.04 7.84
CA LEU A 9 1.05 -3.14 7.40
C LEU A 9 2.40 -2.64 6.86
N ARG A 10 2.37 -1.54 6.11
CA ARG A 10 3.59 -0.91 5.56
C ARG A 10 4.47 -0.35 6.66
N LYS A 11 3.89 0.40 7.60
CA LYS A 11 4.60 0.99 8.75
C LYS A 11 5.25 -0.11 9.58
N ARG A 12 4.52 -1.19 9.87
CA ARG A 12 5.01 -2.33 10.64
C ARG A 12 6.13 -3.06 9.91
N ALA A 13 6.00 -3.27 8.60
CA ALA A 13 7.04 -3.90 7.79
C ALA A 13 8.34 -3.09 7.78
N VAL A 14 8.25 -1.76 7.60
CA VAL A 14 9.42 -0.89 7.56
C VAL A 14 10.05 -0.73 8.94
N ALA A 15 9.26 -0.61 10.01
CA ALA A 15 9.77 -0.56 11.37
C ALA A 15 10.59 -1.81 11.72
N LEU A 16 10.14 -3.01 11.31
CA LEU A 16 10.91 -4.25 11.51
C LEU A 16 12.25 -4.24 10.77
N ILE A 17 12.32 -3.61 9.60
CA ILE A 17 13.56 -3.51 8.81
C ILE A 17 14.51 -2.49 9.47
N GLU A 18 13.99 -1.36 9.96
CA GLU A 18 14.76 -0.35 10.68
C GLU A 18 15.27 -0.84 12.04
N ASP A 19 14.53 -1.73 12.71
CA ASP A 19 14.94 -2.49 13.90
C ASP A 19 16.10 -3.47 13.61
N GLY A 20 16.54 -3.58 12.35
CA GLY A 20 17.66 -4.41 11.92
C GLY A 20 17.28 -5.83 11.49
N LYS A 21 15.97 -6.14 11.39
CA LYS A 21 15.58 -7.45 10.83
C LYS A 21 15.85 -7.48 9.33
N LYS A 22 16.43 -8.59 8.88
CA LYS A 22 16.63 -8.85 7.45
C LYS A 22 15.30 -8.82 6.70
N ILE A 23 15.28 -8.13 5.55
CA ILE A 23 14.13 -8.02 4.65
C ILE A 23 13.54 -9.40 4.30
N GLU A 24 14.39 -10.42 4.14
CA GLU A 24 13.95 -11.79 3.86
C GLU A 24 13.12 -12.41 4.99
N LYS A 25 13.48 -12.13 6.24
CA LYS A 25 12.71 -12.59 7.41
C LYS A 25 11.36 -11.88 7.45
N VAL A 26 11.36 -10.56 7.24
CA VAL A 26 10.13 -9.75 7.24
C VAL A 26 9.18 -10.17 6.10
N ALA A 27 9.71 -10.46 4.91
CA ALA A 27 8.95 -10.96 3.77
C ALA A 27 8.21 -12.25 4.10
N LYS A 28 8.89 -13.21 4.75
CA LYS A 28 8.29 -14.47 5.18
C LYS A 28 7.26 -14.26 6.29
N LEU A 29 7.55 -13.39 7.26
CA LEU A 29 6.69 -13.10 8.41
C LEU A 29 5.36 -12.46 8.01
N LEU A 30 5.40 -11.55 7.03
CA LEU A 30 4.22 -10.81 6.58
C LEU A 30 3.60 -11.39 5.30
N HIS A 31 4.19 -12.45 4.73
CA HIS A 31 3.79 -13.03 3.43
C HIS A 31 3.78 -12.00 2.29
N ILE A 32 4.79 -11.12 2.25
CA ILE A 32 4.94 -10.05 1.26
C ILE A 32 6.18 -10.30 0.41
N ALA A 33 6.08 -10.01 -0.89
CA ALA A 33 7.23 -10.10 -1.79
C ALA A 33 8.34 -9.13 -1.37
N ARG A 34 9.60 -9.59 -1.43
CA ARG A 34 10.78 -8.77 -1.08
C ARG A 34 10.84 -7.45 -1.87
N SER A 35 10.46 -7.49 -3.15
CA SER A 35 10.40 -6.31 -4.02
C SER A 35 9.44 -5.24 -3.49
N THR A 36 8.33 -5.63 -2.88
CA THR A 36 7.37 -4.71 -2.25
C THR A 36 7.98 -4.04 -1.02
N LEU A 37 8.71 -4.80 -0.19
CA LEU A 37 9.41 -4.25 0.98
C LEU A 37 10.50 -3.26 0.57
N PHE A 38 11.32 -3.58 -0.44
CA PHE A 38 12.32 -2.66 -0.98
C PHE A 38 11.69 -1.36 -1.48
N ARG A 39 10.55 -1.46 -2.17
CA ARG A 39 9.80 -0.28 -2.63
C ARG A 39 9.34 0.59 -1.47
N TRP A 40 8.84 0.00 -0.38
CA TRP A 40 8.39 0.76 0.80
C TRP A 40 9.53 1.45 1.53
N VAL A 41 10.67 0.76 1.71
CA VAL A 41 11.87 1.38 2.30
C VAL A 41 12.33 2.57 1.46
N ARG A 42 12.39 2.40 0.13
CA ARG A 42 12.73 3.49 -0.80
C ARG A 42 11.71 4.63 -0.74
N GLN A 43 10.41 4.31 -0.66
CA GLN A 43 9.35 5.31 -0.57
C GLN A 43 9.49 6.13 0.72
N LYS A 44 9.73 5.48 1.87
CA LYS A 44 9.97 6.16 3.14
C LYS A 44 11.19 7.08 3.06
N HIS A 45 12.28 6.62 2.47
CA HIS A 45 13.51 7.41 2.32
C HIS A 45 13.31 8.65 1.44
N ASN A 46 12.57 8.52 0.32
CA ASN A 46 12.42 9.62 -0.64
C ASN A 46 11.29 10.60 -0.30
N GLU A 47 10.17 10.09 0.21
CA GLU A 47 8.90 10.83 0.34
C GLU A 47 8.57 11.10 1.82
N GLY A 48 9.29 10.48 2.76
CA GLY A 48 8.98 10.50 4.19
C GLY A 48 7.69 9.79 4.58
N SER A 49 6.95 9.27 3.59
CA SER A 49 5.61 8.70 3.75
C SER A 49 5.53 7.26 3.23
N LEU A 50 4.66 6.48 3.87
CA LEU A 50 4.33 5.11 3.48
C LEU A 50 2.90 4.98 2.95
N ALA A 51 2.19 6.10 2.82
CA ALA A 51 0.81 6.12 2.38
C ALA A 51 0.65 5.51 0.97
N PRO A 52 -0.39 4.70 0.72
CA PRO A 52 -0.76 4.34 -0.65
C PRO A 52 -1.07 5.60 -1.44
N LYS A 53 -0.70 5.62 -2.73
CA LYS A 53 -1.15 6.68 -3.63
C LYS A 53 -2.68 6.70 -3.63
N LYS A 54 -3.23 7.89 -3.36
CA LYS A 54 -4.67 8.13 -3.13
C LYS A 54 -5.53 7.96 -4.41
N ASP A 55 -4.89 7.93 -5.59
CA ASP A 55 -5.54 8.12 -6.89
C ASP A 55 -6.31 6.94 -7.50
N TRP A 56 -6.40 5.78 -6.86
CA TRP A 56 -7.01 4.61 -7.53
C TRP A 56 -8.54 4.54 -7.45
N ARG A 57 -9.18 5.41 -6.66
CA ARG A 57 -10.64 5.52 -6.56
C ARG A 57 -11.14 6.84 -7.13
N LYS A 58 -10.69 7.25 -8.32
CA LYS A 58 -11.54 8.13 -9.13
C LYS A 58 -12.66 7.26 -9.65
N GLY A 59 -13.71 7.10 -8.85
CA GLY A 59 -14.93 6.41 -9.29
C GLY A 59 -15.33 7.01 -10.63
N TYR A 60 -15.60 6.16 -11.62
CA TYR A 60 -16.38 6.61 -12.76
C TYR A 60 -17.65 7.20 -12.15
N GLY A 61 -17.77 8.53 -12.16
CA GLY A 61 -18.92 9.22 -11.59
C GLY A 61 -20.17 8.54 -12.12
N ASN A 62 -21.09 8.21 -11.21
CA ASN A 62 -22.31 7.45 -11.51
C ASN A 62 -23.06 8.16 -12.66
N LYS A 63 -22.86 7.73 -13.91
CA LYS A 63 -23.59 8.23 -15.09
C LYS A 63 -24.92 7.48 -15.22
N ILE A 64 -25.72 7.50 -14.17
CA ILE A 64 -27.16 7.22 -14.29
C ILE A 64 -27.87 8.43 -13.71
N PRO A 65 -28.02 9.53 -14.48
CA PRO A 65 -29.03 10.52 -14.18
C PRO A 65 -30.38 9.90 -14.53
N ASP A 66 -31.30 9.91 -13.58
CA ASP A 66 -32.72 9.60 -13.77
C ASP A 66 -33.13 8.11 -13.74
N LEU A 67 -33.48 7.64 -12.54
CA LEU A 67 -34.25 6.40 -12.32
C LEU A 67 -35.73 6.70 -12.01
N GLU A 68 -36.18 7.95 -12.13
CA GLU A 68 -37.56 8.39 -11.80
C GLU A 68 -38.50 8.43 -13.02
N LYS A 69 -38.24 7.61 -14.05
CA LYS A 69 -39.09 7.48 -15.26
C LYS A 69 -39.34 6.02 -15.67
N PHE A 70 -39.82 5.21 -14.75
CA PHE A 70 -40.48 3.94 -15.09
C PHE A 70 -41.88 3.89 -14.45
#